data_AF-A0A5K7YKK7-F1
#
_entry.id   AF-A0A5K7YKK7-F1
#
_cell.length_a   1.000
_cell.length_b   1.000
_cell.length_c   1.000
_cell.angle_alpha   90.00
_cell.angle_beta   90.00
_cell.angle_gamma   90.00
#
_symmetry.space_group_name_H-M   'P 1'
#
loop_
_entity.id
_entity.type
_entity.pdbx_description
1 polymer ?
#
loop_
_entity_poly.entity_id
_entity_poly.type
_entity_poly.pdbx_seq_one_letter_code
_entity_poly.pdbx_strand_id
1 'polypeptide(L)' 'MNEMNACKPKIIMDLESLNTTNAQGCPACGHKFNLGDTAVLACGAWGAGPRYIHENEAVLDKETARYFERGYFASLKAGA' A
#
# COMPACT_ATOMS: atom_id res chain seq x y z
N MET A 1 0.05 12.80 26.26
CA MET A 1 -0.63 11.78 25.45
C MET A 1 0.23 11.56 24.22
N ASN A 2 1.01 10.48 24.17
CA ASN A 2 1.97 10.21 23.09
C ASN A 2 1.22 9.64 21.87
N GLU A 3 0.70 10.52 21.02
CA GLU A 3 0.20 10.16 19.68
C GLU A 3 1.33 10.19 18.66
N MET A 4 2.38 9.41 18.90
CA MET A 4 3.45 9.17 17.95
C MET A 4 3.45 7.69 17.55
N ASN A 5 3.37 7.43 16.24
CA ASN A 5 3.62 6.15 15.57
C ASN A 5 2.45 5.17 15.39
N ALA A 6 1.37 5.62 14.77
CA ALA A 6 0.56 4.70 13.96
C ALA A 6 0.39 5.33 12.58
N CYS A 7 1.40 5.17 11.71
CA CYS A 7 1.13 5.16 10.28
C CYS A 7 0.05 4.10 10.12
N LYS A 8 -1.25 4.46 10.03
CA LYS A 8 -2.35 3.50 9.84
C LYS A 8 -2.08 2.83 8.50
N PRO A 9 -1.42 1.67 8.48
CA PRO A 9 -0.75 1.27 7.27
C PRO A 9 -1.63 0.31 6.46
N LYS A 10 -2.79 -0.04 7.03
CA LYS A 10 -3.80 -0.94 6.54
C LYS A 10 -5.16 -0.30 6.81
N ILE A 11 -5.98 -0.25 5.77
CA ILE A 11 -7.37 0.18 5.80
C ILE A 11 -8.23 -0.93 5.21
N ILE A 12 -9.49 -0.95 5.61
CA ILE A 12 -10.53 -1.71 4.92
C ILE A 12 -11.20 -0.71 3.97
N MET A 13 -11.35 -1.09 2.70
CA MET A 13 -11.95 -0.23 1.70
C MET A 13 -13.43 -0.03 1.99
N ASP A 14 -13.77 1.16 2.48
CA ASP A 14 -15.13 1.64 2.62
C ASP A 14 -15.60 2.38 1.35
N LEU A 15 -16.85 2.81 1.33
CA LEU A 15 -17.45 3.52 0.18
C LEU A 15 -16.71 4.82 -0.15
N GLU A 16 -16.22 5.54 0.86
CA GLU A 16 -15.53 6.83 0.68
C GLU A 16 -14.13 6.63 0.07
N SER A 17 -13.38 5.70 0.63
CA SER A 17 -12.04 5.29 0.18
C SER A 17 -12.11 4.70 -1.22
N LEU A 18 -13.13 3.87 -1.48
CA LEU A 18 -13.36 3.28 -2.79
C LEU A 18 -13.70 4.35 -3.82
N ASN A 19 -14.62 5.28 -3.53
CA ASN A 19 -14.92 6.39 -4.46
C ASN A 19 -13.69 7.25 -4.77
N THR A 20 -12.82 7.49 -3.79
CA THR A 20 -11.57 8.25 -3.97
C THR A 20 -10.54 7.51 -4.81
N THR A 21 -10.46 6.19 -4.67
CA THR A 21 -9.42 5.36 -5.32
C THR A 21 -9.91 4.64 -6.59
N ASN A 22 -11.21 4.65 -6.89
CA ASN A 22 -11.82 3.90 -8.00
C ASN A 22 -11.24 4.26 -9.38
N ALA A 23 -10.85 5.52 -9.56
CA ALA A 23 -10.26 5.99 -10.81
C ALA A 23 -8.82 5.49 -11.02
N GLN A 24 -8.05 5.32 -9.94
CA GLN A 24 -6.66 4.85 -10.00
C GLN A 24 -6.55 3.33 -9.93
N GLY A 25 -7.42 2.66 -9.16
CA GLY A 25 -7.29 1.24 -8.86
C GLY A 25 -5.99 0.93 -8.10
N CYS A 26 -5.70 -0.36 -7.98
CA CYS A 26 -4.46 -0.83 -7.37
C CYS A 26 -3.32 -0.75 -8.41
N PRO A 27 -2.29 0.09 -8.21
CA PRO A 27 -1.17 0.19 -9.15
C PRO A 27 -0.28 -1.05 -9.18
N ALA A 28 -0.38 -1.95 -8.20
CA ALA A 28 0.43 -3.17 -8.15
C ALA A 28 -0.18 -4.32 -8.95
N CYS A 29 -1.47 -4.63 -8.75
CA CYS A 29 -2.13 -5.73 -9.48
C CYS A 29 -2.92 -5.26 -10.72
N GLY A 30 -3.10 -3.96 -10.92
CA GLY A 30 -3.89 -3.39 -12.02
C GLY A 30 -5.41 -3.57 -11.89
N HIS A 31 -5.89 -4.17 -10.80
CA HIS A 31 -7.32 -4.37 -10.55
C HIS A 31 -7.89 -3.23 -9.70
N LYS A 32 -9.20 -3.02 -9.80
CA LYS A 32 -9.90 -2.07 -8.93
C LYS A 32 -10.05 -2.62 -7.52
N PHE A 33 -10.18 -1.72 -6.56
CA PHE A 33 -10.57 -2.08 -5.20
C PHE A 33 -12.06 -2.37 -5.14
N ASN A 34 -12.45 -3.35 -4.32
CA ASN A 34 -13.82 -3.65 -3.97
C ASN A 34 -14.13 -3.24 -2.53
N LEU A 35 -15.41 -3.06 -2.23
CA LEU A 35 -15.89 -2.80 -0.88
C LEU A 35 -15.54 -3.97 0.03
N GLY A 36 -14.88 -3.67 1.15
CA GLY A 36 -14.39 -4.67 2.10
C GLY A 36 -13.00 -5.23 1.79
N ASP A 37 -12.37 -4.87 0.67
CA ASP A 37 -10.99 -5.26 0.39
C ASP A 37 -10.03 -4.64 1.42
N THR A 38 -8.97 -5.36 1.78
CA THR A 38 -7.87 -4.78 2.57
C THR A 38 -6.86 -4.10 1.67
N ALA A 39 -6.62 -2.81 1.93
CA ALA A 39 -5.63 -2.01 1.24
C ALA A 39 -4.58 -1.48 2.22
N VAL A 40 -3.35 -1.37 1.77
CA VAL A 40 -2.22 -0.87 2.55
C VAL A 40 -1.51 0.24 1.82
N LEU A 41 -1.01 1.22 2.57
CA LEU A 41 -0.27 2.34 2.00
C LEU A 41 1.19 1.92 1.79
N ALA A 42 1.54 1.59 0.55
CA ALA A 42 2.85 1.05 0.20
C ALA A 42 3.67 2.01 -0.65
N CYS A 43 5.00 1.93 -0.55
CA CYS A 43 5.94 2.55 -1.48
C CYS A 43 6.24 1.60 -2.65
N GLY A 44 6.28 2.11 -3.88
CA GLY A 44 6.57 1.30 -5.06
C GLY A 44 7.31 2.08 -6.14
N ALA A 45 7.57 1.42 -7.27
CA ALA A 45 8.32 1.98 -8.41
C ALA A 45 7.60 3.13 -9.14
N TRP A 46 6.41 3.54 -8.70
CA TRP A 46 5.58 4.57 -9.33
C TRP A 46 5.99 6.03 -9.03
N GLY A 47 7.08 6.26 -8.30
CA GLY A 47 7.78 7.55 -8.16
C GLY A 47 7.05 8.69 -7.43
N ALA A 48 5.72 8.69 -7.39
CA ALA A 48 4.88 9.77 -6.86
C ALA A 48 4.47 9.58 -5.38
N GLY A 49 5.32 8.95 -4.58
CA GLY A 49 5.06 8.68 -3.16
C GLY A 49 4.22 7.42 -2.88
N PRO A 50 3.83 7.19 -1.61
CA PRO A 50 3.10 5.99 -1.22
C PRO A 50 1.70 5.94 -1.83
N ARG A 51 1.25 4.76 -2.25
CA ARG A 51 -0.10 4.53 -2.80
C ARG A 51 -0.77 3.36 -2.11
N TYR A 52 -2.09 3.39 -2.08
CA TYR A 52 -2.87 2.24 -1.64
C TYR A 52 -2.74 1.11 -2.66
N ILE A 53 -2.38 -0.06 -2.18
CA ILE A 53 -2.37 -1.31 -2.92
C ILE A 53 -3.08 -2.39 -2.12
N HIS A 54 -3.55 -3.45 -2.77
CA HIS A 54 -4.07 -4.63 -2.06
C HIS A 54 -3.00 -5.18 -1.13
N GLU A 55 -3.39 -5.60 0.07
CA GLU A 55 -2.47 -6.12 1.08
C GLU A 55 -1.61 -7.29 0.55
N ASN A 56 -2.18 -8.16 -0.30
CA ASN A 56 -1.46 -9.27 -0.92
C ASN A 56 -0.32 -8.85 -1.86
N GLU A 57 -0.35 -7.61 -2.35
CA GLU A 57 0.66 -7.03 -3.24
C GLU A 57 1.76 -6.27 -2.48
N ALA A 58 1.64 -6.18 -1.15
CA ALA A 58 2.56 -5.48 -0.30
C ALA A 58 3.39 -6.40 0.59
N VAL A 59 4.57 -5.93 0.97
CA VAL A 59 5.46 -6.53 1.97
C VAL A 59 5.68 -5.50 3.07
N LEU A 60 5.45 -5.91 4.32
CA LEU A 60 5.84 -5.13 5.48
C LEU A 60 7.33 -5.32 5.73
N ASP A 61 8.11 -4.25 5.54
CA ASP A 61 9.48 -4.21 6.00
C ASP A 61 9.52 -3.99 7.52
N LYS A 62 10.10 -4.95 8.23
CA LYS A 62 10.17 -4.92 9.70
C LYS A 62 11.20 -3.93 10.23
N GLU A 63 12.20 -3.57 9.42
CA GLU A 63 13.25 -2.64 9.82
C GLU A 63 12.72 -1.20 9.84
N THR A 64 11.99 -0.80 8.81
CA THR A 64 11.42 0.55 8.70
C THR A 64 9.96 0.66 9.12
N ALA A 65 9.30 -0.47 9.43
CA ALA A 65 7.87 -0.57 9.73
C ALA A 65 6.96 0.04 8.64
N ARG A 66 7.36 -0.10 7.37
CA ARG A 66 6.66 0.44 6.19
C ARG A 66 6.27 -0.66 5.22
N TYR A 67 5.18 -0.44 4.50
CA TYR A 67 4.79 -1.33 3.41
C TYR A 67 5.49 -0.92 2.12
N PHE A 68 5.96 -1.90 1.38
CA PHE A 68 6.52 -1.77 0.05
C PHE A 68 5.78 -2.68 -0.91
N GLU A 69 5.64 -2.27 -2.15
CA GLU A 69 5.14 -3.15 -3.20
C GLU A 69 6.12 -4.32 -3.39
N ARG A 70 5.59 -5.54 -3.60
CA ARG A 70 6.38 -6.78 -3.62
C ARG A 70 7.52 -6.77 -4.64
N GLY A 71 7.24 -6.38 -5.88
CA GLY A 71 8.23 -6.29 -6.95
C GLY A 71 9.31 -5.24 -6.67
N TYR A 72 8.91 -4.08 -6.17
CA TYR A 72 9.81 -3.00 -5.78
C TYR A 72 10.70 -3.41 -4.60
N PHE A 73 10.13 -4.04 -3.57
CA PHE A 73 10.89 -4.54 -2.43
C PHE A 73 11.89 -5.63 -2.85
N ALA A 74 11.49 -6.55 -3.73
CA ALA A 74 12.39 -7.56 -4.28
C ALA A 74 13.54 -6.91 -5.07
N SER A 75 13.25 -5.88 -5.85
CA SER A 75 14.26 -5.12 -6.61
C SER A 75 15.24 -4.38 -5.68
N LEU A 76 14.75 -3.81 -4.58
CA LEU A 76 15.60 -3.18 -3.55
C LEU A 76 16.54 -4.19 -2.89
N LYS A 77 16.05 -5.40 -2.58
CA LYS A 77 16.85 -6.47 -1.97
C LYS A 77 17.85 -7.09 -2.95
N ALA A 78 17.55 -7.14 -4.24
CA ALA A 78 18.42 -7.71 -5.26
C ALA A 78 19.58 -6.77 -5.67
N GLY A 79 19.47 -5.48 -5.39
CA GLY A 79 20.51 -4.48 -5.65
C GLY A 79 21.43 -4.19 -4.47
N ALA A 80 21.31 -4.93 -3.35
CA ALA A 80 22.09 -4.76 -2.12
C ALA A 80 23.19 -5.83 -1.97
#